data_AF-A0A5K0ZGV5-F1
#
_entry.id   AF-A0A5K0ZGV5-F1
#
_cell.length_a   1.000
_cell.length_b   1.000
_cell.length_c   1.000
_cell.angle_alpha   90.00
_cell.angle_beta   90.00
_cell.angle_gamma   90.00
#
_symmetry.space_group_name_H-M   'P 1'
#
loop_
_entity.id
_entity.type
_entity.pdbx_description
1 polymer ?
#
loop_
_entity_poly.entity_id
_entity_poly.type
_entity_poly.pdbx_seq_one_letter_code
_entity_poly.pdbx_strand_id
1 'polypeptide(L)'
;DVTDFFTKSMLTDSLGKICHAHVVHADLSELGANDEKCIKLAELAAIAVDFPKTGVNAQLPHALRPKVYPDFMGKDEKQSYRSEKVLGQLYRTILGTHGEITVEADHGAGENLLFDDQLMVPGFEKFLEQGWNYKCSYDRLIKGLLLHYDVHTEGELVTGYFVSFSKHNSKKQTELKDKLGHAYTSIKKEFRTTFETIEEGLNLSDDERNSVLEQKAAAWYHVTYHPHWVEKTMELKDPEHDEVQLLLSFPWIAVDYLARIKIRQQGRLQFNTNKPINHLARYLGDKI
;
A
#
# COMPACT_ATOMS: atom_id res chain seq x y z
N ASP A 1 -26.30 -36.78 -8.15
CA ASP A 1 -25.01 -37.16 -7.56
C ASP A 1 -24.11 -35.95 -7.30
N VAL A 2 -23.49 -35.35 -8.33
CA VAL A 2 -22.65 -34.14 -8.16
C VAL A 2 -23.46 -32.95 -7.61
N THR A 3 -24.66 -32.70 -8.13
CA THR A 3 -25.56 -31.64 -7.66
C THR A 3 -26.01 -31.82 -6.21
N ASP A 4 -26.24 -33.07 -5.79
CA ASP A 4 -26.67 -33.41 -4.42
C ASP A 4 -25.51 -33.28 -3.43
N PHE A 5 -24.29 -33.59 -3.88
CA PHE A 5 -23.08 -33.35 -3.10
C PHE A 5 -22.82 -31.85 -2.88
N PHE A 6 -22.98 -31.03 -3.91
CA PHE A 6 -22.83 -29.57 -3.79
C PHE A 6 -23.87 -28.95 -2.85
N THR A 7 -25.14 -29.33 -2.98
CA THR A 7 -26.19 -28.83 -2.07
C THR A 7 -25.95 -29.27 -0.63
N LYS A 8 -25.54 -30.53 -0.42
CA LYS A 8 -25.16 -31.03 0.91
C LYS A 8 -23.95 -30.28 1.46
N SER A 9 -22.92 -30.03 0.67
CA SER A 9 -21.72 -29.26 1.07
C SER A 9 -22.08 -27.85 1.53
N MET A 10 -22.89 -27.13 0.75
CA MET A 10 -23.34 -25.78 1.09
C MET A 10 -24.17 -25.73 2.38
N LEU A 11 -25.03 -26.74 2.61
CA LEU A 11 -25.87 -26.81 3.82
C LEU A 11 -25.08 -27.23 5.06
N THR A 12 -23.93 -27.88 4.88
CA THR A 12 -23.17 -28.53 5.97
C THR A 12 -21.86 -27.85 6.31
N ASP A 13 -21.52 -26.73 5.66
CA ASP A 13 -20.33 -25.97 5.98
C ASP A 13 -20.37 -25.44 7.42
N SER A 14 -19.57 -26.10 8.27
CA SER A 14 -19.42 -25.84 9.69
C SER A 14 -18.00 -25.39 10.03
N LEU A 15 -17.07 -25.39 9.07
CA LEU A 15 -15.65 -25.16 9.31
C LEU A 15 -15.41 -23.79 9.96
N GLY A 16 -16.02 -22.74 9.40
CA GLY A 16 -15.92 -21.39 9.98
C GLY A 16 -16.42 -21.31 11.42
N LYS A 17 -17.51 -22.04 11.75
CA LYS A 17 -18.08 -22.07 13.11
C LYS A 17 -17.16 -22.82 14.08
N ILE A 18 -16.57 -23.93 13.65
CA ILE A 18 -15.62 -24.73 14.44
C ILE A 18 -14.35 -23.91 14.71
N CYS A 19 -13.79 -23.27 13.69
CA CYS A 19 -12.59 -22.43 13.84
C CYS A 19 -12.84 -21.23 14.77
N HIS A 20 -13.98 -20.54 14.64
CA HIS A 20 -14.35 -19.47 15.57
C HIS A 20 -14.49 -19.99 17.00
N ALA A 21 -15.13 -21.15 17.20
CA ALA A 21 -15.21 -21.76 18.53
C ALA A 21 -13.82 -22.07 19.09
N HIS A 22 -12.91 -22.60 18.27
CA HIS A 22 -11.54 -22.90 18.67
C HIS A 22 -10.82 -21.65 19.17
N VAL A 23 -10.90 -20.54 18.43
CA VAL A 23 -10.30 -19.26 18.83
C VAL A 23 -10.83 -18.80 20.20
N VAL A 24 -12.14 -18.88 20.42
CA VAL A 24 -12.74 -18.46 21.69
C VAL A 24 -12.31 -19.35 22.86
N HIS A 25 -12.33 -20.68 22.70
CA HIS A 25 -11.91 -21.59 23.78
C HIS A 25 -10.41 -21.48 24.07
N ALA A 26 -9.59 -21.27 23.03
CA ALA A 26 -8.16 -21.06 23.19
C ALA A 26 -7.86 -19.73 23.89
N ASP A 27 -8.67 -18.70 23.66
CA ASP A 27 -8.51 -17.42 24.36
C ASP A 27 -8.92 -17.52 25.83
N LEU A 28 -10.02 -18.22 26.15
CA LEU A 28 -10.51 -18.39 27.53
C LEU A 28 -9.66 -19.35 28.40
N SER A 29 -8.99 -20.34 27.80
CA SER A 29 -8.25 -21.34 28.56
C SER A 29 -6.82 -20.88 28.85
N GLU A 30 -6.34 -21.08 30.09
CA GLU A 30 -4.93 -20.87 30.45
C GLU A 30 -3.98 -21.81 29.67
N LEU A 31 -4.46 -22.99 29.29
CA LEU A 31 -3.71 -23.95 28.46
C LEU A 31 -3.69 -23.54 26.97
N GLY A 32 -4.45 -22.51 26.60
CA GLY A 32 -4.52 -22.02 25.23
C GLY A 32 -5.05 -23.09 24.28
N ALA A 33 -4.37 -23.25 23.15
CA ALA A 33 -4.72 -24.26 22.14
C ALA A 33 -4.52 -25.72 22.62
N ASN A 34 -3.82 -25.94 23.75
CA ASN A 34 -3.62 -27.27 24.33
C ASN A 34 -4.78 -27.72 25.23
N ASP A 35 -5.82 -26.89 25.42
CA ASP A 35 -7.03 -27.31 26.12
C ASP A 35 -7.71 -28.46 25.37
N GLU A 36 -8.28 -29.43 26.10
CA GLU A 36 -9.00 -30.56 25.51
C GLU A 36 -10.13 -30.12 24.58
N LYS A 37 -10.79 -29.00 24.86
CA LYS A 37 -11.84 -28.44 24.00
C LYS A 37 -11.25 -27.97 22.67
N CYS A 38 -10.07 -27.33 22.70
CA CYS A 38 -9.38 -26.88 21.50
C CYS A 38 -8.89 -28.06 20.66
N ILE A 39 -8.33 -29.10 21.30
CA ILE A 39 -7.92 -30.34 20.61
C ILE A 39 -9.11 -30.99 19.90
N LYS A 40 -10.25 -31.15 20.58
CA LYS A 40 -11.49 -31.67 19.98
C LYS A 40 -12.00 -30.81 18.82
N LEU A 41 -11.88 -29.49 18.93
CA LEU A 41 -12.27 -28.57 17.85
C LEU A 41 -11.30 -28.65 16.66
N ALA A 42 -10.01 -28.85 16.90
CA ALA A 42 -9.02 -29.04 15.85
C ALA A 42 -9.26 -30.34 15.08
N GLU A 43 -9.59 -31.43 15.77
CA GLU A 43 -10.00 -32.70 15.14
C GLU A 43 -11.25 -32.52 14.26
N LEU A 44 -12.27 -31.82 14.77
CA LEU A 44 -13.48 -31.52 13.99
C LEU A 44 -13.19 -30.62 12.79
N ALA A 45 -12.26 -29.66 12.92
CA ALA A 45 -11.86 -28.80 11.81
C ALA A 45 -11.13 -29.60 10.72
N ALA A 46 -10.27 -30.55 11.09
CA ALA A 46 -9.60 -31.45 10.13
C ALA A 46 -10.63 -32.28 9.34
N ILE A 47 -11.63 -32.85 10.02
CA ILE A 47 -12.72 -33.60 9.37
C ILE A 47 -13.51 -32.69 8.42
N ALA A 48 -13.82 -31.45 8.84
CA ALA A 48 -14.56 -30.49 8.02
C ALA A 48 -13.81 -30.11 6.73
N VAL A 49 -12.48 -29.94 6.80
CA VAL A 49 -11.64 -29.63 5.62
C VAL A 49 -11.60 -30.80 4.64
N ASP A 50 -11.58 -32.04 5.13
CA ASP A 50 -11.58 -33.24 4.30
C ASP A 50 -12.98 -33.71 3.89
N PHE A 51 -14.05 -32.98 4.23
CA PHE A 51 -15.41 -33.26 3.79
C PHE A 51 -15.53 -33.42 2.25
N PRO A 52 -14.89 -32.58 1.41
CA PRO A 52 -14.92 -32.74 -0.05
C PRO A 52 -14.41 -34.11 -0.54
N LYS A 53 -13.52 -34.74 0.22
CA LYS A 53 -12.88 -36.02 -0.12
C LYS A 53 -13.57 -37.22 0.52
N THR A 54 -14.00 -37.07 1.77
CA THR A 54 -14.48 -38.16 2.63
C THR A 54 -16.00 -38.24 2.69
N GLY A 55 -16.70 -37.14 2.39
CA GLY A 55 -18.15 -37.02 2.57
C GLY A 55 -18.62 -37.02 4.04
N VAL A 56 -17.69 -37.05 5.01
CA VAL A 56 -18.00 -37.08 6.44
C VAL A 56 -18.15 -35.66 6.98
N ASN A 57 -19.37 -35.33 7.43
CA ASN A 57 -19.70 -34.01 7.94
C ASN A 57 -19.32 -33.87 9.43
N ALA A 58 -18.46 -32.89 9.73
CA ALA A 58 -18.19 -32.48 11.10
C ALA A 58 -19.27 -31.53 11.62
N GLN A 59 -19.93 -31.88 12.72
CA GLN A 59 -20.88 -31.00 13.39
C GLN A 59 -20.30 -30.44 14.67
N LEU A 60 -20.44 -29.12 14.88
CA LEU A 60 -20.03 -28.46 16.12
C LEU A 60 -20.96 -28.85 17.28
N PRO A 61 -20.47 -29.61 18.29
CA PRO A 61 -21.29 -30.02 19.43
C PRO A 61 -21.82 -28.82 20.19
N HIS A 62 -23.05 -28.91 20.70
CA HIS A 62 -23.69 -27.79 21.42
C HIS A 62 -22.87 -27.32 22.63
N ALA A 63 -22.22 -28.25 23.34
CA ALA A 63 -21.36 -27.95 24.50
C ALA A 63 -20.12 -27.12 24.14
N LEU A 64 -19.66 -27.16 22.88
CA LEU A 64 -18.49 -26.42 22.42
C LEU A 64 -18.85 -25.10 21.74
N ARG A 65 -20.14 -24.72 21.68
CA ARG A 65 -20.59 -23.45 21.11
C ARG A 65 -20.34 -22.31 22.10
N PRO A 66 -19.50 -21.31 21.77
CA PRO A 66 -19.30 -20.17 22.64
C PRO A 66 -20.55 -19.27 22.70
N LYS A 67 -20.83 -18.74 23.89
CA LYS A 67 -21.90 -17.76 24.13
C LYS A 67 -21.40 -16.32 24.16
N VAL A 68 -20.15 -16.14 24.55
CA VAL A 68 -19.44 -14.86 24.61
C VAL A 68 -18.15 -14.99 23.78
N TYR A 69 -17.70 -13.90 23.20
CA TYR A 69 -16.60 -13.83 22.25
C TYR A 69 -15.56 -12.81 22.73
N PRO A 70 -14.27 -12.97 22.41
CA PRO A 70 -13.30 -11.95 22.74
C PRO A 70 -13.54 -10.69 21.91
N ASP A 71 -13.21 -9.53 22.48
CA ASP A 71 -13.38 -8.20 21.92
C ASP A 71 -12.82 -8.05 20.50
N PHE A 72 -11.68 -8.69 20.21
CA PHE A 72 -11.08 -8.66 18.88
C PHE A 72 -11.89 -9.35 17.77
N MET A 73 -12.94 -10.12 18.11
CA MET A 73 -13.84 -10.74 17.12
C MET A 73 -15.01 -9.85 16.69
N GLY A 74 -15.11 -8.61 17.21
CA GLY A 74 -16.05 -7.59 16.72
C GLY A 74 -17.52 -7.94 16.88
N LYS A 75 -17.89 -8.60 18.00
CA LYS A 75 -19.28 -8.83 18.38
C LYS A 75 -19.84 -7.65 19.18
N ASP A 76 -21.15 -7.60 19.34
CA ASP A 76 -21.81 -6.61 20.20
C ASP A 76 -21.22 -6.65 21.61
N GLU A 77 -21.18 -5.50 22.30
CA GLU A 77 -20.60 -5.39 23.64
C GLU A 77 -21.22 -6.39 24.64
N LYS A 78 -22.52 -6.66 24.51
CA LYS A 78 -23.27 -7.61 25.36
C LYS A 78 -22.84 -9.07 25.19
N GLN A 79 -22.20 -9.40 24.07
CA GLN A 79 -21.71 -10.74 23.74
C GLN A 79 -20.19 -10.82 23.74
N SER A 80 -19.52 -9.76 24.22
CA SER A 80 -18.07 -9.63 24.15
C SER A 80 -17.43 -9.61 25.53
N TYR A 81 -16.22 -10.14 25.65
CA TYR A 81 -15.35 -9.99 26.81
C TYR A 81 -14.00 -9.43 26.38
N ARG A 82 -13.32 -8.70 27.27
CA ARG A 82 -11.99 -8.16 27.01
C ARG A 82 -10.95 -9.27 27.12
N SER A 83 -10.29 -9.62 26.01
CA SER A 83 -9.20 -10.62 26.03
C SER A 83 -7.92 -10.02 26.62
N GLU A 84 -7.31 -10.69 27.60
CA GLU A 84 -6.03 -10.27 28.19
C GLU A 84 -4.81 -10.77 27.41
N LYS A 85 -5.02 -11.63 26.41
CA LYS A 85 -3.96 -12.26 25.61
C LYS A 85 -3.43 -11.33 24.50
N VAL A 86 -2.33 -11.76 23.88
CA VAL A 86 -1.61 -11.01 22.83
C VAL A 86 -2.53 -10.52 21.72
N LEU A 87 -3.49 -11.34 21.26
CA LEU A 87 -4.42 -10.94 20.20
C LEU A 87 -5.34 -9.80 20.63
N GLY A 88 -5.89 -9.85 21.85
CA GLY A 88 -6.69 -8.76 22.41
C GLY A 88 -5.87 -7.49 22.65
N GLN A 89 -4.64 -7.63 23.16
CA GLN A 89 -3.73 -6.50 23.36
C GLN A 89 -3.37 -5.83 22.04
N LEU A 90 -3.02 -6.60 21.01
CA LEU A 90 -2.70 -6.11 19.68
C LEU A 90 -3.91 -5.42 19.04
N TYR A 91 -5.09 -6.05 19.10
CA TYR A 91 -6.33 -5.49 18.58
C TYR A 91 -6.62 -4.11 19.16
N ARG A 92 -6.56 -3.96 20.49
CA ARG A 92 -6.80 -2.67 21.15
C ARG A 92 -5.70 -1.65 20.91
N THR A 93 -4.45 -2.08 20.83
CA THR A 93 -3.32 -1.18 20.50
C THR A 93 -3.55 -0.57 19.12
N ILE A 94 -3.83 -1.42 18.13
CA ILE A 94 -4.12 -1.01 16.75
C ILE A 94 -5.39 -0.16 16.68
N LEU A 95 -6.45 -0.50 17.42
CA LEU A 95 -7.69 0.28 17.45
C LEU A 95 -7.47 1.68 18.06
N GLY A 96 -6.64 1.77 19.11
CA GLY A 96 -6.22 3.03 19.72
C GLY A 96 -5.39 3.88 18.75
N THR A 97 -4.47 3.25 18.02
CA THR A 97 -3.70 3.94 16.98
C THR A 97 -4.58 4.38 15.82
N HIS A 98 -5.55 3.57 15.38
CA HIS A 98 -6.45 3.95 14.29
C HIS A 98 -7.49 5.00 14.67
N GLY A 99 -7.90 5.08 15.94
CA GLY A 99 -8.73 6.19 16.44
C GLY A 99 -8.01 7.53 16.41
N GLU A 100 -6.67 7.52 16.54
CA GLU A 100 -5.79 8.69 16.34
C GLU A 100 -5.34 8.84 14.88
N ILE A 101 -5.35 7.77 14.07
CA ILE A 101 -5.31 7.84 12.60
C ILE A 101 -6.74 8.12 12.09
N THR A 102 -7.40 9.13 12.65
CA THR A 102 -7.71 10.21 11.73
C THR A 102 -6.36 10.60 11.17
N VAL A 103 -6.08 10.17 9.94
CA VAL A 103 -5.37 11.10 9.07
C VAL A 103 -6.28 12.32 9.17
N GLU A 104 -6.03 13.21 10.15
CA GLU A 104 -6.29 14.61 9.97
C GLU A 104 -5.70 14.77 8.59
N ALA A 105 -6.60 14.89 7.61
CA ALA A 105 -6.22 15.26 6.29
C ALA A 105 -5.46 16.53 6.57
N ASP A 106 -4.14 16.41 6.66
CA ASP A 106 -3.27 17.52 6.87
C ASP A 106 -3.37 18.21 5.52
N HIS A 107 -4.42 19.00 5.40
CA HIS A 107 -4.68 19.92 4.33
C HIS A 107 -3.53 20.95 4.27
N GLY A 108 -2.56 20.88 5.19
CA GLY A 108 -1.30 21.60 5.25
C GLY A 108 -0.10 20.94 4.56
N ALA A 109 -0.27 19.98 3.64
CA ALA A 109 0.84 19.55 2.76
C ALA A 109 1.46 20.71 1.94
N GLY A 110 0.83 21.90 1.93
CA GLY A 110 1.37 23.12 1.35
C GLY A 110 2.36 23.91 2.22
N GLU A 111 2.38 23.76 3.55
CA GLU A 111 3.08 24.74 4.39
C GLU A 111 4.57 24.43 4.64
N ASN A 112 5.05 23.20 4.43
CA ASN A 112 6.48 22.85 4.62
C ASN A 112 7.00 21.79 3.65
N LEU A 113 6.83 21.99 2.33
CA LEU A 113 7.56 21.16 1.35
C LEU A 113 9.06 21.47 1.43
N LEU A 114 9.82 20.50 1.93
CA LEU A 114 11.28 20.58 1.97
C LEU A 114 11.84 20.32 0.57
N PHE A 115 12.31 21.39 -0.07
CA PHE A 115 13.02 21.32 -1.34
C PHE A 115 14.49 20.97 -1.11
N ASP A 116 14.98 19.91 -1.76
CA ASP A 116 16.38 19.48 -1.67
C ASP A 116 17.18 20.02 -2.86
N ASP A 117 17.90 21.12 -2.64
CA ASP A 117 18.77 21.74 -3.64
C ASP A 117 19.88 20.79 -4.15
N GLN A 118 20.21 19.72 -3.39
CA GLN A 118 21.22 18.75 -3.80
C GLN A 118 20.75 17.82 -4.92
N LEU A 119 19.48 17.86 -5.28
CA LEU A 119 18.95 17.10 -6.43
C LEU A 119 19.07 17.87 -7.76
N MET A 120 19.62 19.09 -7.72
CA MET A 120 19.75 19.94 -8.90
C MET A 120 21.07 19.66 -9.65
N VAL A 121 20.98 19.55 -10.98
CA VAL A 121 22.10 19.24 -11.88
C VAL A 121 22.15 20.30 -12.99
N PRO A 122 23.31 20.88 -13.33
CA PRO A 122 23.40 21.90 -14.37
C PRO A 122 22.77 21.46 -15.70
N GLY A 123 21.91 22.30 -16.28
CA GLY A 123 21.24 22.03 -17.56
C GLY A 123 19.84 21.42 -17.43
N PHE A 124 19.35 21.16 -16.21
CA PHE A 124 17.98 20.72 -15.96
C PHE A 124 16.92 21.73 -16.44
N GLU A 125 17.28 23.01 -16.50
CA GLU A 125 16.36 24.12 -16.81
C GLU A 125 15.72 23.96 -18.19
N LYS A 126 16.43 23.34 -19.13
CA LYS A 126 15.97 23.05 -20.50
C LYS A 126 14.77 22.11 -20.53
N PHE A 127 14.62 21.26 -19.51
CA PHE A 127 13.58 20.24 -19.43
C PHE A 127 12.42 20.64 -18.52
N LEU A 128 12.42 21.85 -17.96
CA LEU A 128 11.38 22.29 -17.02
C LEU A 128 9.99 22.37 -17.67
N GLU A 129 9.87 22.96 -18.86
CA GLU A 129 8.58 23.07 -19.55
C GLU A 129 8.03 21.69 -19.93
N GLN A 130 8.89 20.83 -20.48
CA GLN A 130 8.52 19.47 -20.83
C GLN A 130 8.13 18.66 -19.58
N GLY A 131 8.91 18.79 -18.50
CA GLY A 131 8.64 18.15 -17.21
C GLY A 131 7.31 18.61 -16.61
N TRP A 132 6.98 19.89 -16.72
CA TRP A 132 5.69 20.43 -16.27
C TRP A 132 4.51 19.83 -17.04
N ASN A 133 4.61 19.73 -18.37
CA ASN A 133 3.56 19.12 -19.19
C ASN A 133 3.35 17.65 -18.82
N TYR A 134 4.43 16.90 -18.58
CA TYR A 134 4.33 15.52 -18.09
C TYR A 134 3.73 15.45 -16.68
N LYS A 135 4.09 16.35 -15.77
CA LYS A 135 3.49 16.43 -14.44
C LYS A 135 1.98 16.66 -14.53
N CYS A 136 1.53 17.63 -15.32
CA CYS A 136 0.10 17.91 -15.49
C CYS A 136 -0.65 16.70 -16.06
N SER A 137 -0.06 16.00 -17.03
CA SER A 137 -0.63 14.76 -17.59
C SER A 137 -0.72 13.66 -16.55
N TYR A 138 0.35 13.45 -15.77
CA TYR A 138 0.41 12.47 -14.70
C TYR A 138 -0.65 12.76 -13.63
N ASP A 139 -0.70 13.99 -13.15
CA ASP A 139 -1.61 14.44 -12.11
C ASP A 139 -3.07 14.22 -12.54
N ARG A 140 -3.40 14.49 -13.81
CA ARG A 140 -4.74 14.23 -14.36
C ARG A 140 -5.10 12.74 -14.34
N LEU A 141 -4.17 11.86 -14.71
CA LEU A 141 -4.41 10.42 -14.72
C LEU A 141 -4.56 9.86 -13.30
N ILE A 142 -3.72 10.31 -12.35
CA ILE A 142 -3.82 9.90 -10.95
C ILE A 142 -5.13 10.41 -10.33
N LYS A 143 -5.50 11.67 -10.52
CA LYS A 143 -6.79 12.20 -10.05
C LYS A 143 -7.98 11.45 -10.63
N GLY A 144 -7.94 11.14 -11.93
CA GLY A 144 -8.98 10.33 -12.58
C GLY A 144 -9.09 8.93 -11.98
N LEU A 145 -7.96 8.32 -11.61
CA LEU A 145 -7.92 7.02 -10.98
C LEU A 145 -8.44 7.05 -9.53
N LEU A 146 -8.05 8.06 -8.75
CA LEU A 146 -8.54 8.28 -7.39
C LEU A 146 -10.06 8.47 -7.37
N LEU A 147 -10.58 9.32 -8.26
CA LEU A 147 -12.01 9.58 -8.39
C LEU A 147 -12.81 8.34 -8.83
N HIS A 148 -12.27 7.54 -9.75
CA HIS A 148 -12.99 6.36 -10.26
C HIS A 148 -13.14 5.25 -9.22
N TYR A 149 -12.16 5.11 -8.32
CA TYR A 149 -12.12 4.05 -7.32
C TYR A 149 -12.48 4.49 -5.90
N ASP A 150 -12.89 5.75 -5.73
CA ASP A 150 -13.24 6.35 -4.42
C ASP A 150 -12.09 6.20 -3.40
N VAL A 151 -10.87 6.51 -3.86
CA VAL A 151 -9.67 6.54 -3.02
C VAL A 151 -9.33 7.99 -2.72
N HIS A 152 -9.15 8.30 -1.44
CA HIS A 152 -9.05 9.67 -0.99
C HIS A 152 -7.63 10.21 -0.97
N THR A 153 -6.57 9.42 -1.12
CA THR A 153 -5.21 9.96 -1.07
C THR A 153 -4.26 9.31 -2.08
N GLU A 154 -3.29 10.08 -2.57
CA GLU A 154 -2.19 9.56 -3.38
C GLU A 154 -1.37 8.50 -2.62
N GLY A 155 -1.18 8.69 -1.32
CA GLY A 155 -0.43 7.77 -0.47
C GLY A 155 -1.03 6.36 -0.46
N GLU A 156 -2.35 6.23 -0.38
CA GLU A 156 -3.04 4.94 -0.46
C GLU A 156 -2.78 4.24 -1.81
N LEU A 157 -2.80 5.01 -2.90
CA LEU A 157 -2.53 4.50 -4.25
C LEU A 157 -1.07 4.07 -4.43
N VAL A 158 -0.12 4.89 -3.96
CA VAL A 158 1.33 4.65 -4.10
C VAL A 158 1.75 3.43 -3.27
N THR A 159 1.25 3.33 -2.05
CA THR A 159 1.59 2.24 -1.11
C THR A 159 0.81 0.96 -1.37
N GLY A 160 -0.32 1.04 -2.07
CA GLY A 160 -1.26 -0.07 -2.24
C GLY A 160 -2.04 -0.41 -0.97
N TYR A 161 -1.93 0.41 0.07
CA TYR A 161 -2.67 0.26 1.32
C TYR A 161 -3.86 1.23 1.33
N PHE A 162 -5.03 0.70 1.01
CA PHE A 162 -6.26 1.48 0.89
C PHE A 162 -7.06 1.44 2.18
N VAL A 163 -7.23 2.61 2.80
CA VAL A 163 -7.99 2.80 4.05
C VAL A 163 -9.46 3.04 3.72
N SER A 164 -9.77 3.62 2.54
CA SER A 164 -11.13 3.98 2.13
C SER A 164 -12.07 2.78 1.89
N PHE A 165 -11.55 1.58 1.63
CA PHE A 165 -12.41 0.42 1.39
C PHE A 165 -13.08 -0.11 2.67
N SER A 166 -14.40 0.08 2.79
CA SER A 166 -15.24 -0.48 3.87
C SER A 166 -15.10 -1.99 4.02
N LYS A 167 -15.12 -2.55 5.24
CA LYS A 167 -14.83 -3.96 5.59
C LYS A 167 -15.79 -5.03 5.01
N HIS A 168 -16.73 -4.67 4.15
CA HIS A 168 -17.75 -5.59 3.63
C HIS A 168 -17.31 -6.15 2.26
N ASN A 169 -17.15 -7.49 2.18
CA ASN A 169 -16.67 -8.29 1.03
C ASN A 169 -15.16 -8.26 0.72
N SER A 170 -14.39 -9.06 1.47
CA SER A 170 -12.92 -9.21 1.30
C SER A 170 -12.48 -9.66 -0.10
N LYS A 171 -13.17 -10.63 -0.73
CA LYS A 171 -12.77 -11.16 -2.04
C LYS A 171 -12.87 -10.13 -3.18
N LYS A 172 -13.99 -9.39 -3.24
CA LYS A 172 -14.19 -8.34 -4.25
C LYS A 172 -13.20 -7.19 -4.06
N GLN A 173 -12.87 -6.87 -2.81
CA GLN A 173 -11.85 -5.87 -2.51
C GLN A 173 -10.46 -6.28 -2.96
N THR A 174 -10.07 -7.55 -2.76
CA THR A 174 -8.78 -8.03 -3.28
C THR A 174 -8.68 -7.81 -4.79
N GLU A 175 -9.70 -8.20 -5.55
CA GLU A 175 -9.72 -7.99 -7.01
C GLU A 175 -9.71 -6.50 -7.41
N LEU A 176 -10.41 -5.65 -6.67
CA LEU A 176 -10.40 -4.20 -6.87
C LEU A 176 -9.01 -3.59 -6.59
N LYS A 177 -8.37 -4.01 -5.50
CA LYS A 177 -7.00 -3.60 -5.14
C LYS A 177 -6.00 -4.04 -6.21
N ASP A 178 -6.12 -5.26 -6.72
CA ASP A 178 -5.26 -5.78 -7.77
C ASP A 178 -5.43 -4.98 -9.07
N LYS A 179 -6.68 -4.71 -9.49
CA LYS A 179 -6.98 -3.88 -10.67
C LYS A 179 -6.41 -2.47 -10.53
N LEU A 180 -6.60 -1.84 -9.38
CA LEU A 180 -6.10 -0.50 -9.09
C LEU A 180 -4.57 -0.46 -9.09
N GLY A 181 -3.93 -1.45 -8.44
CA GLY A 181 -2.47 -1.61 -8.45
C GLY A 181 -1.92 -1.82 -9.87
N HIS A 182 -2.59 -2.61 -10.70
CA HIS A 182 -2.22 -2.80 -12.10
C HIS A 182 -2.36 -1.51 -12.92
N ALA A 183 -3.45 -0.76 -12.74
CA ALA A 183 -3.66 0.52 -13.42
C ALA A 183 -2.55 1.51 -13.06
N TYR A 184 -2.24 1.67 -11.77
CA TYR A 184 -1.17 2.54 -11.31
C TYR A 184 0.21 2.09 -11.81
N THR A 185 0.48 0.78 -11.82
CA THR A 185 1.73 0.22 -12.37
C THR A 185 1.87 0.49 -13.86
N SER A 186 0.75 0.45 -14.61
CA SER A 186 0.71 0.73 -16.04
C SER A 186 1.04 2.20 -16.32
N ILE A 187 0.44 3.13 -15.56
CA ILE A 187 0.77 4.56 -15.62
C ILE A 187 2.26 4.76 -15.32
N LYS A 188 2.77 4.21 -14.22
CA LYS A 188 4.21 4.32 -13.89
C LYS A 188 5.10 3.81 -15.01
N LYS A 189 4.76 2.70 -15.65
CA LYS A 189 5.53 2.13 -16.76
C LYS A 189 5.49 3.02 -18.00
N GLU A 190 4.35 3.61 -18.31
CA GLU A 190 4.19 4.55 -19.43
C GLU A 190 5.09 5.77 -19.25
N PHE A 191 4.96 6.48 -18.12
CA PHE A 191 5.78 7.65 -17.83
C PHE A 191 7.27 7.30 -17.69
N ARG A 192 7.60 6.11 -17.17
CA ARG A 192 8.98 5.61 -17.15
C ARG A 192 9.54 5.43 -18.55
N THR A 193 8.76 4.88 -19.46
CA THR A 193 9.16 4.71 -20.87
C THR A 193 9.37 6.08 -21.52
N THR A 194 8.42 7.01 -21.36
CA THR A 194 8.54 8.38 -21.87
C THR A 194 9.74 9.13 -21.28
N PHE A 195 10.06 8.89 -20.01
CA PHE A 195 11.24 9.43 -19.36
C PHE A 195 12.54 8.94 -20.01
N GLU A 196 12.63 7.63 -20.28
CA GLU A 196 13.80 6.99 -20.87
C GLU A 196 13.95 7.21 -22.38
N THR A 197 12.86 7.63 -23.05
CA THR A 197 12.91 8.09 -24.44
C THR A 197 13.68 9.42 -24.51
N ILE A 198 14.79 9.39 -25.22
CA ILE A 198 15.56 10.57 -25.63
C ILE A 198 15.30 10.73 -27.12
N GLU A 199 15.06 11.97 -27.58
CA GLU A 199 14.77 12.25 -28.99
C GLU A 199 15.78 11.57 -29.91
N GLU A 200 15.26 10.78 -30.84
CA GLU A 200 16.03 9.97 -31.78
C GLU A 200 16.88 10.88 -32.68
N GLY A 201 18.21 10.78 -32.56
CA GLY A 201 19.10 11.56 -33.44
C GLY A 201 20.56 11.68 -32.98
N LEU A 202 20.88 11.31 -31.74
CA LEU A 202 22.26 11.39 -31.23
C LEU A 202 22.71 9.97 -30.82
N ASN A 203 23.72 9.44 -31.50
CA ASN A 203 24.50 8.28 -31.03
C ASN A 203 25.31 8.70 -29.80
N LEU A 204 24.62 8.92 -28.68
CA LEU A 204 25.23 9.33 -27.42
C LEU A 204 25.90 8.12 -26.77
N SER A 205 27.04 8.37 -26.12
CA SER A 205 27.61 7.41 -25.16
C SER A 205 26.60 7.13 -24.05
N ASP A 206 26.70 5.96 -23.41
CA ASP A 206 25.90 5.63 -22.22
C ASP A 206 26.05 6.70 -21.11
N ASP A 207 27.22 7.33 -21.01
CA ASP A 207 27.49 8.42 -20.06
C ASP A 207 26.73 9.70 -20.37
N GLU A 208 26.70 10.09 -21.65
CA GLU A 208 26.00 11.28 -22.11
C GLU A 208 24.48 11.08 -21.99
N ARG A 209 24.01 9.87 -22.33
CA ARG A 209 22.63 9.44 -22.12
C ARG A 209 22.25 9.54 -20.64
N ASN A 210 23.06 9.01 -19.73
CA ASN A 210 22.83 9.09 -18.29
C ASN A 210 22.81 10.54 -17.78
N SER A 211 23.71 11.40 -18.27
CA SER A 211 23.73 12.83 -17.90
C SER A 211 22.46 13.56 -18.32
N VAL A 212 21.93 13.29 -19.51
CA VAL A 212 20.66 13.88 -19.98
C VAL A 212 19.49 13.39 -19.13
N LEU A 213 19.46 12.09 -18.79
CA LEU A 213 18.42 11.54 -17.92
C LEU A 213 18.48 12.11 -16.51
N GLU A 214 19.67 12.35 -15.95
CA GLU A 214 19.83 13.05 -14.67
C GLU A 214 19.29 14.48 -14.72
N GLN A 215 19.53 15.22 -15.82
CA GLN A 215 18.95 16.56 -16.02
C GLN A 215 17.42 16.51 -16.10
N LYS A 216 16.85 15.53 -16.82
CA LYS A 216 15.39 15.32 -16.87
C LYS A 216 14.82 14.96 -15.49
N ALA A 217 15.49 14.10 -14.72
CA ALA A 217 15.06 13.72 -13.37
C ALA A 217 15.04 14.91 -12.41
N ALA A 218 16.10 15.73 -12.42
CA ALA A 218 16.18 16.96 -11.65
C ALA A 218 15.06 17.93 -12.04
N ALA A 219 14.77 18.07 -13.32
CA ALA A 219 13.65 18.90 -13.80
C ALA A 219 12.30 18.39 -13.29
N TRP A 220 12.04 17.08 -13.32
CA TRP A 220 10.81 16.46 -12.81
C TRP A 220 10.65 16.68 -11.29
N TYR A 221 11.74 16.57 -10.53
CA TYR A 221 11.74 16.87 -9.11
C TYR A 221 11.43 18.35 -8.86
N HIS A 222 12.09 19.25 -9.59
CA HIS A 222 11.93 20.68 -9.48
C HIS A 222 10.48 21.13 -9.74
N VAL A 223 9.86 20.68 -10.83
CA VAL A 223 8.46 21.05 -11.14
C VAL A 223 7.43 20.49 -10.15
N THR A 224 7.83 19.55 -9.28
CA THR A 224 6.95 18.93 -8.29
C THR A 224 7.10 19.53 -6.90
N TYR A 225 8.34 19.80 -6.46
CA TYR A 225 8.64 20.21 -5.09
C TYR A 225 9.01 21.69 -4.93
N HIS A 226 9.39 22.38 -6.02
CA HIS A 226 9.83 23.77 -5.90
C HIS A 226 8.64 24.71 -5.62
N PRO A 227 8.74 25.67 -4.67
CA PRO A 227 7.63 26.52 -4.23
C PRO A 227 6.87 27.22 -5.35
N HIS A 228 7.59 27.79 -6.32
CA HIS A 228 6.97 28.46 -7.48
C HIS A 228 6.04 27.55 -8.31
N TRP A 229 6.43 26.28 -8.49
CA TRP A 229 5.64 25.34 -9.28
C TRP A 229 4.48 24.76 -8.47
N VAL A 230 4.66 24.61 -7.16
CA VAL A 230 3.61 24.23 -6.23
C VAL A 230 2.50 25.28 -6.23
N GLU A 231 2.85 26.57 -6.13
CA GLU A 231 1.91 27.68 -6.23
C GLU A 231 1.16 27.64 -7.57
N LYS A 232 1.88 27.45 -8.67
CA LYS A 232 1.26 27.29 -10.00
C LYS A 232 0.32 26.08 -10.10
N THR A 233 0.63 24.97 -9.43
CA THR A 233 -0.29 23.81 -9.35
C THR A 233 -1.53 24.15 -8.53
N MET A 234 -1.41 24.98 -7.49
CA MET A 234 -2.55 25.44 -6.69
C MET A 234 -3.46 26.39 -7.47
N GLU A 235 -2.90 27.31 -8.26
CA GLU A 235 -3.66 28.26 -9.09
C GLU A 235 -4.50 27.58 -10.19
N LEU A 236 -4.07 26.42 -10.68
CA LEU A 236 -4.79 25.65 -11.70
C LEU A 236 -6.00 24.88 -11.16
N LYS A 237 -6.27 24.92 -9.85
CA LYS A 237 -7.38 24.19 -9.23
C LYS A 237 -8.66 25.01 -9.22
N ASP A 238 -9.79 24.33 -9.40
CA ASP A 238 -11.12 24.91 -9.22
C ASP A 238 -11.45 24.93 -7.71
N PRO A 239 -11.65 26.11 -7.10
CA PRO A 239 -11.87 26.24 -5.66
C PRO A 239 -13.17 25.60 -5.16
N GLU A 240 -14.12 25.25 -6.03
CA GLU A 240 -15.42 24.70 -5.61
C GLU A 240 -15.48 23.15 -5.61
N HIS A 241 -14.56 22.45 -6.30
CA HIS A 241 -14.73 21.01 -6.60
C HIS A 241 -13.55 20.10 -6.25
N ASP A 242 -12.36 20.63 -5.98
CA ASP A 242 -11.14 19.82 -5.83
C ASP A 242 -10.59 19.98 -4.41
N GLU A 243 -10.75 18.96 -3.54
CA GLU A 243 -10.03 18.93 -2.26
C GLU A 243 -8.53 19.04 -2.52
N VAL A 244 -7.85 19.93 -1.80
CA VAL A 244 -6.46 20.31 -2.10
C VAL A 244 -5.52 19.14 -1.88
N GLN A 245 -5.25 18.38 -2.94
CA GLN A 245 -4.20 17.36 -2.92
C GLN A 245 -3.08 17.75 -3.88
N LEU A 246 -1.92 18.01 -3.31
CA LEU A 246 -0.67 18.10 -4.08
C LEU A 246 -0.21 16.68 -4.34
N LEU A 247 -0.03 16.34 -5.61
CA LEU A 247 0.50 15.04 -6.01
C LEU A 247 2.03 15.12 -6.08
N LEU A 248 2.68 14.31 -5.26
CA LEU A 248 4.11 14.35 -4.97
C LEU A 248 4.86 13.12 -5.48
N SER A 249 4.16 12.11 -6.00
CA SER A 249 4.77 10.83 -6.43
C SER A 249 5.44 10.88 -7.81
N PHE A 250 5.11 11.87 -8.65
CA PHE A 250 5.60 11.98 -10.03
C PHE A 250 7.13 11.82 -10.23
N PRO A 251 8.01 12.58 -9.55
CA PRO A 251 9.45 12.51 -9.80
C PRO A 251 10.07 11.19 -9.33
N TRP A 252 9.42 10.46 -8.44
CA TRP A 252 9.89 9.17 -7.93
C TRP A 252 9.78 8.05 -8.96
N ILE A 253 9.20 8.30 -10.13
CA ILE A 253 9.28 7.40 -11.29
C ILE A 253 10.73 7.23 -11.76
N ALA A 254 11.56 8.28 -11.60
CA ALA A 254 12.98 8.31 -11.93
C ALA A 254 13.87 8.24 -10.68
N VAL A 255 13.42 7.53 -9.64
CA VAL A 255 14.11 7.44 -8.33
C VAL A 255 15.56 6.99 -8.43
N ASP A 256 15.89 6.14 -9.40
CA ASP A 256 17.25 5.66 -9.67
C ASP A 256 18.20 6.79 -10.08
N TYR A 257 17.74 7.72 -10.93
CA TYR A 257 18.54 8.87 -11.34
C TYR A 257 18.63 9.92 -10.23
N LEU A 258 17.54 10.18 -9.50
CA LEU A 258 17.58 11.06 -8.32
C LEU A 258 18.53 10.53 -7.24
N ALA A 259 18.52 9.22 -7.00
CA ALA A 259 19.45 8.58 -6.08
C ALA A 259 20.90 8.73 -6.56
N ARG A 260 21.18 8.53 -7.86
CA ARG A 260 22.53 8.74 -8.44
C ARG A 260 23.02 10.17 -8.23
N ILE A 261 22.18 11.16 -8.48
CA ILE A 261 22.50 12.58 -8.26
C ILE A 261 22.89 12.79 -6.79
N LYS A 262 22.04 12.33 -5.86
CA LYS A 262 22.27 12.48 -4.42
C LYS A 262 23.56 11.80 -3.96
N ILE A 263 23.82 10.58 -4.43
CA ILE A 263 25.06 9.84 -4.13
C ILE A 263 26.28 10.60 -4.67
N ARG A 264 26.23 11.15 -5.88
CA ARG A 264 27.32 11.93 -6.48
C ARG A 264 27.60 13.22 -5.69
N GLN A 265 26.55 13.91 -5.24
CA GLN A 265 26.69 15.10 -4.41
C GLN A 265 27.23 14.77 -3.01
N GLN A 266 26.81 13.66 -2.41
CA GLN A 266 27.32 13.19 -1.12
C GLN A 266 28.72 12.58 -1.20
N GLY A 267 29.15 12.02 -2.34
CA GLY A 267 30.51 11.55 -2.56
C GLY A 267 31.57 12.66 -2.50
N ARG A 268 31.16 13.93 -2.67
CA ARG A 268 32.00 15.11 -2.39
C ARG A 268 32.15 15.40 -0.89
N LEU A 269 31.34 14.78 -0.04
CA LEU A 269 31.26 14.91 1.43
C LEU A 269 31.41 13.51 2.08
N GLN A 270 32.63 12.93 2.05
CA GLN A 270 33.10 11.69 2.70
C GLN A 270 32.05 10.68 3.25
N PHE A 271 31.98 9.48 2.65
CA PHE A 271 31.09 8.38 3.08
C PHE A 271 31.63 7.53 4.24
N ASN A 272 30.75 7.17 5.18
CA ASN A 272 30.99 6.09 6.15
C ASN A 272 30.36 4.79 5.62
N THR A 273 31.20 3.83 5.21
CA THR A 273 30.84 2.65 4.40
C THR A 273 30.04 1.55 5.12
N ASN A 274 29.71 1.72 6.40
CA ASN A 274 29.17 0.65 7.24
C ASN A 274 27.62 0.64 7.38
N LYS A 275 26.88 1.52 6.69
CA LYS A 275 25.41 1.54 6.78
C LYS A 275 24.77 0.72 5.64
N PRO A 276 23.73 -0.09 5.92
CA PRO A 276 23.08 -0.94 4.92
C PRO A 276 22.45 -0.17 3.75
N ILE A 277 22.03 1.08 3.98
CA ILE A 277 21.55 2.01 2.93
C ILE A 277 22.60 2.24 1.82
N ASN A 278 23.88 2.05 2.11
CA ASN A 278 24.98 2.30 1.17
C ASN A 278 25.23 1.12 0.21
N HIS A 279 24.55 -0.02 0.36
CA HIS A 279 24.62 -1.12 -0.63
C HIS A 279 23.93 -0.75 -1.95
N LEU A 280 22.83 0.00 -1.89
CA LEU A 280 22.19 0.56 -3.08
C LEU A 280 23.10 1.58 -3.77
N ALA A 281 23.80 2.40 -2.99
CA ALA A 281 24.75 3.37 -3.50
C ALA A 281 25.94 2.71 -4.22
N ARG A 282 26.43 1.58 -3.70
CA ARG A 282 27.46 0.76 -4.34
C ARG A 282 26.96 0.11 -5.64
N TYR A 283 25.76 -0.48 -5.63
CA TYR A 283 25.16 -1.08 -6.83
C TYR A 283 24.88 -0.06 -7.94
N LEU A 284 24.46 1.16 -7.58
CA LEU A 284 24.24 2.24 -8.53
C LEU A 284 25.56 2.88 -8.99
N GLY A 285 26.57 2.93 -8.12
CA GLY A 285 27.92 3.41 -8.44
C GLY A 285 28.70 2.48 -9.37
N ASP A 286 28.52 1.16 -9.26
CA ASP A 286 29.15 0.16 -10.14
C ASP A 286 28.53 0.13 -11.56
N LYS A 287 27.43 0.86 -11.79
CA LYS A 287 26.78 1.06 -13.11
C LYS A 287 27.12 2.43 -13.74
N ILE A 288 28.03 3.18 -13.12
CA ILE A 288 28.67 4.39 -13.67
C ILE A 288 29.89 3.96 -14.45
#